data_AF-A0A399S5V5-F1
#
_entry.id   AF-A0A399S5V5-F1
#
_cell.length_a   1.000
_cell.length_b   1.000
_cell.length_c   1.000
_cell.angle_alpha   90.00
_cell.angle_beta   90.00
_cell.angle_gamma   90.00
#
_symmetry.space_group_name_H-M   'P 1'
#
loop_
_entity.id
_entity.type
_entity.pdbx_description
1 polymer ?
#
loop_
_entity_poly.entity_id
_entity_poly.type
_entity_poly.pdbx_seq_one_letter_code
_entity_poly.pdbx_strand_id
1 'polypeptide(L)'
;MLLAALLFNGGFLAAIFLLSKWYSISNDEYVFHMICLNLTVFLMYLNKHFNIAPDYSSFIKFFISLVIVHVSLAPFRNGILKQIKHIRRRFSS
;
A
#
# COMPACT_ATOMS: atom_id res chain seq x y z
N MET A 1 15.04 -9.12 6.71
CA MET A 1 14.39 -8.16 5.79
C MET A 1 12.98 -8.57 5.39
N LEU A 2 12.76 -9.79 4.86
CA LEU A 2 11.42 -10.24 4.45
C LEU A 2 10.44 -10.28 5.64
N LEU A 3 10.91 -10.77 6.81
CA LEU A 3 10.15 -10.72 8.06
C LEU A 3 9.82 -9.29 8.50
N ALA A 4 10.77 -8.35 8.37
CA ALA A 4 10.55 -6.95 8.72
C ALA A 4 9.52 -6.31 7.78
N ALA A 5 9.62 -6.56 6.47
CA ALA A 5 8.63 -6.08 5.50
C ALA A 5 7.24 -6.64 5.78
N LEU A 6 7.12 -7.94 6.13
CA LEU A 6 5.86 -8.56 6.52
C LEU A 6 5.29 -7.97 7.81
N LEU A 7 6.12 -7.71 8.82
CA LEU A 7 5.71 -7.06 10.08
C LEU A 7 5.23 -5.63 9.85
N PHE A 8 5.92 -4.85 9.00
CA PHE A 8 5.47 -3.51 8.62
C PHE A 8 4.17 -3.55 7.82
N ASN A 9 4.03 -4.50 6.87
CA ASN A 9 2.80 -4.68 6.11
C ASN A 9 1.64 -5.03 7.02
N GLY A 10 1.82 -6.01 7.91
CA GLY A 10 0.81 -6.46 8.86
C GLY A 10 0.43 -5.36 9.86
N GLY A 11 1.42 -4.63 10.39
CA GLY A 11 1.18 -3.48 11.27
C GLY A 11 0.42 -2.35 10.57
N PHE A 12 0.76 -2.05 9.31
CA PHE A 12 0.04 -1.04 8.53
C PHE A 12 -1.37 -1.51 8.16
N LEU A 13 -1.56 -2.80 7.85
CA LEU A 13 -2.89 -3.38 7.61
C LEU A 13 -3.77 -3.29 8.85
N ALA A 14 -3.20 -3.60 10.03
CA ALA A 14 -3.87 -3.48 11.32
C ALA A 14 -4.22 -2.01 11.62
N ALA A 15 -3.30 -1.08 11.34
CA ALA A 15 -3.56 0.35 11.48
C ALA A 15 -4.67 0.83 10.55
N ILE A 16 -4.65 0.47 9.26
CA ILE A 16 -5.72 0.80 8.31
C ILE A 16 -7.03 0.15 8.75
N PHE A 17 -7.03 -1.08 9.28
CA PHE A 17 -8.23 -1.74 9.76
C PHE A 17 -8.86 -1.02 10.96
N LEU A 18 -8.03 -0.63 11.93
CA LEU A 18 -8.43 0.20 13.08
C LEU A 18 -8.96 1.57 12.62
N LEU A 19 -8.22 2.25 11.74
CA LEU A 19 -8.63 3.53 11.14
C LEU A 19 -9.92 3.38 10.34
N SER A 20 -10.11 2.29 9.61
CA SER A 20 -11.33 2.02 8.85
C SER A 20 -12.54 1.89 9.77
N LYS A 21 -12.38 1.18 10.89
CA LYS A 21 -13.41 1.04 11.91
C LYS A 21 -13.74 2.38 12.60
N TRP A 22 -12.76 3.25 12.80
CA TRP A 22 -12.92 4.53 13.50
C TRP A 22 -13.39 5.68 12.60
N TYR A 23 -12.87 5.77 11.37
CA TYR A 23 -13.14 6.85 10.41
C TYR A 23 -14.23 6.49 9.38
N SER A 24 -14.85 5.30 9.48
CA SER A 24 -15.81 4.80 8.50
C SER A 24 -15.26 4.87 7.06
N ILE A 25 -13.99 4.48 6.90
CA ILE A 25 -13.34 4.47 5.59
C ILE A 25 -14.15 3.56 4.67
N SER A 26 -14.42 4.03 3.45
CA SER A 26 -15.17 3.23 2.49
C SER A 26 -14.37 1.98 2.12
N ASN A 27 -15.05 0.84 1.93
CA ASN A 27 -14.38 -0.41 1.51
C ASN A 27 -13.51 -0.23 0.26
N ASP A 28 -13.89 0.70 -0.63
CA ASP A 28 -13.13 0.99 -1.85
C ASP A 28 -11.80 1.71 -1.54
N GLU A 29 -11.79 2.63 -0.58
CA GLU A 29 -10.57 3.29 -0.09
C GLU A 29 -9.67 2.33 0.68
N TYR A 30 -10.25 1.41 1.46
CA TYR A 30 -9.49 0.35 2.12
C TYR A 30 -8.71 -0.50 1.11
N VAL A 31 -9.38 -0.93 0.03
CA VAL A 31 -8.74 -1.71 -1.05
C VAL A 31 -7.66 -0.89 -1.76
N PHE A 32 -7.88 0.41 -1.99
CA PHE A 32 -6.86 1.29 -2.55
C PHE A 32 -5.59 1.33 -1.68
N HIS A 33 -5.74 1.49 -0.36
CA HIS A 33 -4.59 1.48 0.55
C HIS A 33 -3.87 0.12 0.59
N MET A 34 -4.60 -0.99 0.46
CA MET A 34 -3.99 -2.33 0.32
C MET A 34 -3.18 -2.47 -0.98
N ILE A 35 -3.65 -1.87 -2.09
CA ILE A 35 -2.89 -1.85 -3.35
C ILE A 35 -1.59 -1.07 -3.16
N CYS A 36 -1.65 0.11 -2.53
CA CYS A 36 -0.45 0.91 -2.24
C CYS A 36 0.57 0.12 -1.40
N LEU A 37 0.14 -0.53 -0.32
CA LEU A 37 1.00 -1.37 0.52
C LEU A 37 1.72 -2.48 -0.26
N ASN A 38 0.98 -3.20 -1.10
CA ASN A 38 1.56 -4.28 -1.91
C ASN A 38 2.58 -3.72 -2.91
N LEU A 39 2.29 -2.59 -3.55
CA LEU A 39 3.24 -1.93 -4.44
C LEU A 39 4.51 -1.47 -3.69
N THR A 40 4.38 -1.01 -2.45
CA THR A 40 5.52 -0.62 -1.60
C THR A 40 6.43 -1.80 -1.32
N VAL A 41 5.88 -2.97 -0.98
CA VAL A 41 6.69 -4.18 -0.76
C VAL A 41 7.35 -4.63 -2.05
N PHE A 42 6.66 -4.54 -3.19
CA PHE A 42 7.25 -4.82 -4.49
C PHE A 42 8.42 -3.87 -4.80
N LEU A 43 8.26 -2.57 -4.55
CA LEU A 43 9.32 -1.57 -4.69
C LEU A 43 10.50 -1.83 -3.77
N MET A 44 10.26 -2.24 -2.51
CA MET A 44 11.34 -2.64 -1.61
C MET A 44 12.08 -3.88 -2.10
N TYR A 45 11.37 -4.85 -2.68
CA TYR A 45 11.97 -6.04 -3.28
C TYR A 45 12.86 -5.67 -4.48
N LEU A 46 12.37 -4.80 -5.37
CA LEU A 46 13.16 -4.28 -6.49
C LEU A 46 14.38 -3.47 -6.00
N ASN A 47 14.19 -2.60 -5.02
CA ASN A 47 15.25 -1.77 -4.45
C ASN A 47 16.39 -2.65 -3.90
N LYS A 48 16.07 -3.78 -3.25
CA LYS A 48 17.06 -4.79 -2.84
C LYS A 48 17.79 -5.41 -4.04
N HIS A 49 17.08 -5.69 -5.13
CA HIS A 49 17.67 -6.35 -6.29
C HIS A 49 18.63 -5.44 -7.08
N PHE A 50 18.29 -4.16 -7.19
CA PHE A 50 19.09 -3.14 -7.89
C PHE A 50 20.09 -2.40 -6.97
N ASN A 51 20.13 -2.77 -5.69
CA ASN A 51 20.98 -2.16 -4.66
C ASN A 51 20.84 -0.63 -4.57
N ILE A 52 19.61 -0.13 -4.69
CA ILE A 52 19.32 1.31 -4.71
C ILE A 52 19.37 1.85 -3.28
N ALA A 53 20.32 2.75 -3.00
CA ALA A 53 20.51 3.40 -1.70
C ALA A 53 20.78 2.41 -0.54
N PRO A 54 21.91 1.67 -0.58
CA PRO A 54 22.23 0.61 0.37
C PRO A 54 22.26 1.08 1.83
N ASP A 55 22.68 2.33 2.08
CA ASP A 55 22.98 2.84 3.42
C ASP A 55 21.75 3.20 4.29
N TYR A 56 20.55 3.30 3.71
CA TYR A 56 19.37 3.60 4.51
C TYR A 56 18.86 2.38 5.29
N SER A 57 18.39 2.63 6.51
CA SER A 57 17.74 1.60 7.33
C SER A 57 16.46 1.08 6.64
N SER A 58 16.09 -0.18 6.92
CA SER A 58 14.93 -0.83 6.29
C SER A 58 13.63 -0.06 6.52
N PHE A 59 13.50 0.60 7.67
CA PHE A 59 12.35 1.42 8.03
C PHE A 59 12.24 2.67 7.13
N ILE A 60 13.35 3.39 6.94
CA ILE A 60 13.41 4.58 6.09
C ILE A 60 13.08 4.20 4.63
N LYS A 61 13.63 3.08 4.15
CA LYS A 61 13.34 2.55 2.81
C LYS A 61 11.85 2.22 2.61
N PHE A 62 11.21 1.65 3.62
CA PHE A 62 9.77 1.37 3.61
C PHE A 62 8.96 2.67 3.52
N PHE A 63 9.23 3.66 4.38
CA PHE A 63 8.52 4.93 4.37
C PHE A 63 8.68 5.70 3.06
N ILE A 64 9.92 5.80 2.55
CA ILE A 64 10.18 6.45 1.27
C ILE A 64 9.41 5.74 0.15
N SER A 65 9.46 4.41 0.12
CA SER A 65 8.73 3.62 -0.89
C SER A 65 7.21 3.78 -0.75
N LEU A 66 6.69 3.86 0.47
CA LEU A 66 5.27 4.09 0.74
C LEU A 66 4.81 5.47 0.25
N VAL A 67 5.60 6.51 0.52
CA VAL A 67 5.35 7.88 0.08
C VAL A 67 5.40 7.96 -1.44
N ILE A 68 6.44 7.41 -2.07
CA ILE A 68 6.57 7.38 -3.54
C ILE A 68 5.33 6.73 -4.15
N VAL A 69 4.94 5.55 -3.66
CA VAL A 69 3.76 4.83 -4.18
C VAL A 69 2.48 5.66 -4.01
N HIS A 70 2.25 6.24 -2.83
CA HIS A 70 1.06 7.05 -2.59
C HIS A 70 1.02 8.31 -3.46
N VAL A 71 2.15 9.01 -3.60
CA VAL A 71 2.24 10.21 -4.45
C VAL A 71 2.06 9.85 -5.93
N SER A 72 2.68 8.76 -6.39
CA SER A 72 2.54 8.30 -7.78
C SER A 72 1.12 7.82 -8.10
N LEU A 73 0.42 7.18 -7.15
CA LEU A 73 -0.94 6.71 -7.34
C LEU A 73 -2.02 7.77 -7.06
N ALA A 74 -1.69 8.84 -6.33
CA ALA A 74 -2.61 9.93 -6.03
C ALA A 74 -3.36 10.50 -7.26
N PRO A 75 -2.70 10.85 -8.38
CA PRO A 75 -3.40 11.33 -9.57
C PRO A 75 -4.34 10.29 -10.20
N PHE A 76 -4.04 9.00 -10.03
CA PHE A 76 -4.87 7.89 -10.54
C PHE A 76 -5.90 7.39 -9.54
N ARG A 77 -5.91 7.92 -8.31
CA ARG A 77 -6.76 7.46 -7.20
C ARG A 77 -8.23 7.32 -7.62
N ASN A 78 -8.79 8.35 -8.22
CA ASN A 78 -10.20 8.35 -8.64
C ASN A 78 -10.48 7.33 -9.74
N GLY A 79 -9.53 7.09 -10.65
CA GLY A 79 -9.65 6.06 -11.68
C GLY A 79 -9.62 4.65 -11.08
N ILE A 80 -8.68 4.41 -10.15
CA ILE A 80 -8.53 3.13 -9.47
C ILE A 80 -9.76 2.84 -8.60
N LEU A 81 -10.25 3.81 -7.83
CA LEU A 81 -11.47 3.65 -7.03
C LEU A 81 -12.69 3.33 -7.89
N LYS A 82 -12.83 3.96 -9.07
CA LYS A 82 -13.90 3.63 -10.03
C LYS A 82 -13.80 2.19 -10.53
N GLN A 83 -12.59 1.72 -10.85
CA GLN A 83 -12.37 0.33 -11.27
C GLN A 83 -12.65 -0.66 -10.14
N ILE A 84 -12.18 -0.40 -8.92
CA ILE A 84 -12.46 -1.23 -7.73
C ILE A 84 -13.97 -1.34 -7.54
N LYS A 85 -14.69 -0.22 -7.60
CA LYS A 85 -16.16 -0.21 -7.47
C LYS A 85 -16.85 -1.00 -8.59
N HIS A 86 -16.34 -0.91 -9.82
CA HIS A 86 -16.86 -1.67 -10.96
C HIS A 86 -16.65 -3.18 -10.78
N ILE A 87 -15.44 -3.59 -10.37
CA ILE A 87 -15.11 -4.98 -10.07
C ILE A 87 -15.99 -5.51 -8.93
N ARG A 88 -16.10 -4.77 -7.82
CA ARG A 88 -16.92 -5.16 -6.68
C ARG A 88 -18.39 -5.38 -7.06
N ARG A 89 -18.95 -4.50 -7.91
CA ARG A 89 -20.31 -4.66 -8.44
C ARG A 89 -20.46 -5.93 -9.27
N ARG A 90 -19.46 -6.27 -10.07
CA ARG A 90 -19.47 -7.49 -10.89
C ARG A 90 -19.43 -8.79 -10.08
N PHE A 91 -18.77 -8.79 -8.92
CA PHE A 91 -18.69 -9.95 -8.02
C PHE A 91 -19.85 -10.04 -7.00
N SER A 92 -20.66 -8.97 -6.89
CA SER A 92 -21.83 -8.90 -6.01
C SER A 92 -23.15 -9.18 -6.74
N SER A 93 -23.11 -9.39 -8.06
CA SER A 93 -24.23 -9.78 -8.91
C SER A 93 -24.15 -11.25 -9.25
#